data_AF-A0A179I4N4-F1
#
_entry.id   AF-A0A179I4N4-F1
#
_cell.length_a   1.000
_cell.length_b   1.000
_cell.length_c   1.000
_cell.angle_alpha   90.00
_cell.angle_beta   90.00
_cell.angle_gamma   90.00
#
_symmetry.space_group_name_H-M   'P 1'
#
loop_
_entity.id
_entity.type
_entity.pdbx_description
1 polymer ?
#
loop_
_entity_poly.entity_id
_entity_poly.type
_entity_poly.pdbx_seq_one_letter_code
_entity_poly.pdbx_strand_id
1 'polypeptide(L)'
;AVARGERTRGREVVRVADDEGDGENAIRAAGTQSRGGGQAATGPAAAKNAVHRLALQDCKGKTVYAVEMKRMDRIGVGRTNIGEKMLLRAGTVVARGSVLLTPDRTVFLGGKVEAWHDAWMNGRLARLKAAVGADRPQ
;
A
#
# COMPACT_ATOMS: atom_id res chain seq x y z
N ALA A 1 27.46 13.12 -2.89
CA ALA A 1 27.01 12.11 -1.93
C ALA A 1 26.30 11.01 -2.68
N VAL A 2 26.78 9.76 -2.58
CA VAL A 2 26.27 8.60 -3.32
C VAL A 2 25.02 8.08 -2.61
N ALA A 3 23.88 8.09 -3.31
CA ALA A 3 22.65 7.49 -2.82
C ALA A 3 22.74 5.96 -2.99
N ARG A 4 22.73 5.26 -1.86
CA ARG A 4 22.41 3.83 -1.72
C ARG A 4 23.29 2.85 -2.53
N GLY A 5 24.37 2.39 -1.90
CA GLY A 5 24.83 0.98 -1.94
C GLY A 5 25.28 0.35 -3.27
N GLU A 6 25.17 1.02 -4.41
CA GLU A 6 25.55 0.46 -5.70
C GLU A 6 26.99 0.90 -6.04
N ARG A 7 27.97 0.05 -5.70
CA ARG A 7 29.34 0.16 -6.21
C ARG A 7 29.48 -0.72 -7.44
N THR A 8 29.44 -0.11 -8.62
CA THR A 8 29.69 -0.80 -9.89
C THR A 8 31.20 -0.90 -10.12
N ARG A 9 31.76 -2.10 -10.16
CA ARG A 9 33.10 -2.36 -10.73
C ARG A 9 33.01 -3.59 -11.62
N GLY A 10 33.06 -3.39 -12.93
CA GLY A 10 32.91 -4.47 -13.92
C GLY A 10 31.45 -4.84 -14.20
N ARG A 11 31.18 -5.41 -15.37
CA ARG A 11 29.86 -5.87 -15.81
C ARG A 11 29.42 -7.09 -14.98
N GLU A 12 29.07 -6.89 -13.72
CA GLU A 12 28.40 -7.90 -12.90
C GLU A 12 27.65 -7.22 -11.76
N VAL A 13 26.38 -7.61 -11.56
CA VAL A 13 25.54 -7.13 -10.45
C VAL A 13 25.48 -8.26 -9.43
N VAL A 14 26.22 -8.11 -8.33
CA VAL A 14 26.15 -9.04 -7.20
C VAL A 14 24.99 -8.62 -6.29
N ARG A 15 23.97 -9.49 -6.17
CA ARG A 15 22.90 -9.34 -5.19
C ARG A 15 23.29 -10.17 -3.96
N VAL A 16 23.63 -9.50 -2.87
CA VAL A 16 23.82 -10.17 -1.58
C VAL A 16 22.43 -10.38 -0.99
N ALA A 17 22.01 -11.64 -0.88
CA ALA A 17 20.87 -12.03 -0.06
C ALA A 17 21.43 -12.57 1.26
N ASP A 18 20.92 -12.09 2.39
CA ASP A 18 21.16 -12.72 3.68
C ASP A 18 20.18 -13.90 3.79
N ASP A 19 20.69 -15.13 3.72
CA ASP A 19 19.93 -16.34 4.02
C ASP A 19 20.86 -17.35 4.73
N GLU A 20 20.81 -17.34 6.06
CA GLU A 20 21.28 -18.43 6.90
C GLU A 20 20.10 -19.40 7.10
N GLY A 21 20.15 -20.57 6.45
CA GLY A 21 19.13 -21.60 6.60
C GLY A 21 19.26 -22.75 5.59
N ASP A 22 20.01 -23.77 5.98
CA ASP A 22 20.32 -25.04 5.31
C ASP A 22 19.10 -25.82 4.75
N GLY A 23 19.25 -26.52 3.62
CA GLY A 23 18.30 -27.58 3.20
C GLY A 23 17.98 -27.75 1.71
N GLU A 24 18.90 -28.36 0.96
CA GLU A 24 18.70 -29.35 -0.12
C GLU A 24 17.46 -29.27 -1.04
N ASN A 25 17.67 -29.01 -2.34
CA ASN A 25 17.50 -29.99 -3.43
C ASN A 25 17.47 -29.29 -4.81
N ALA A 26 18.46 -29.59 -5.64
CA ALA A 26 18.54 -29.14 -7.03
C ALA A 26 17.73 -30.09 -7.92
N ILE A 27 16.91 -29.59 -8.87
CA ILE A 27 16.74 -30.13 -10.23
C ILE A 27 16.11 -29.06 -11.16
N ARG A 28 16.98 -28.54 -12.04
CA ARG A 28 16.88 -28.24 -13.49
C ARG A 28 15.53 -28.01 -14.21
N ALA A 29 15.52 -26.87 -14.91
CA ALA A 29 15.32 -26.66 -16.36
C ALA A 29 13.92 -26.36 -16.98
N ALA A 30 13.89 -25.16 -17.59
CA ALA A 30 13.48 -24.83 -18.97
C ALA A 30 11.99 -24.61 -19.37
N GLY A 31 11.78 -23.45 -20.04
CA GLY A 31 10.63 -23.12 -20.90
C GLY A 31 9.38 -22.67 -20.14
N THR A 32 8.64 -21.61 -20.44
CA THR A 32 8.43 -20.86 -21.69
C THR A 32 7.74 -19.55 -21.32
N GLN A 33 8.09 -18.46 -22.03
CA GLN A 33 7.48 -17.15 -21.90
C GLN A 33 5.98 -17.18 -22.20
N SER A 34 5.12 -16.93 -21.21
CA SER A 34 3.78 -16.41 -21.44
C SER A 34 3.78 -14.89 -21.20
N ARG A 35 3.75 -14.15 -22.31
CA ARG A 35 3.52 -12.71 -22.33
C ARG A 35 2.13 -12.41 -21.77
N GLY A 36 2.09 -11.82 -20.58
CA GLY A 36 0.88 -11.35 -19.92
C GLY A 36 1.21 -10.28 -18.90
N GLY A 37 1.94 -9.25 -19.32
CA GLY A 37 2.50 -8.21 -18.45
C GLY A 37 1.52 -7.09 -18.13
N GLY A 38 0.42 -7.39 -17.45
CA GLY A 38 -0.27 -6.38 -16.66
C GLY A 38 0.57 -6.08 -15.41
N GLN A 39 1.54 -5.19 -15.53
CA GLN A 39 2.39 -4.75 -14.42
C GLN A 39 1.55 -3.95 -13.42
N ALA A 40 0.85 -4.65 -12.53
CA ALA A 40 0.46 -4.07 -11.26
C ALA A 40 1.76 -3.76 -10.52
N ALA A 41 2.11 -2.47 -10.45
CA ALA A 41 3.25 -2.00 -9.68
C ALA A 41 3.03 -2.37 -8.22
N THR A 42 3.63 -3.49 -7.80
CA THR A 42 3.70 -3.94 -6.41
C THR A 42 4.62 -2.98 -5.66
N GLY A 43 4.04 -1.85 -5.24
CA GLY A 43 4.64 -1.02 -4.20
C GLY A 43 4.88 -1.87 -2.94
N PRO A 44 5.75 -1.42 -2.03
CA PRO A 44 6.06 -2.16 -0.82
C PRO A 44 4.76 -2.54 -0.12
N ALA A 45 4.51 -3.84 0.03
CA ALA A 45 3.37 -4.33 0.78
C ALA A 45 3.46 -3.72 2.18
N ALA A 46 2.40 -3.02 2.60
CA ALA A 46 2.32 -2.50 3.96
C ALA A 46 2.66 -3.64 4.94
N ALA A 47 3.52 -3.35 5.91
CA ALA A 47 3.90 -4.33 6.93
C ALA A 47 2.63 -4.92 7.54
N LYS A 48 2.62 -6.24 7.81
CA LYS A 48 1.44 -6.96 8.34
C LYS A 48 0.86 -6.34 9.62
N ASN A 49 1.61 -5.46 10.29
CA ASN A 49 1.27 -4.77 11.54
C ASN A 49 1.00 -3.26 11.41
N ALA A 50 0.92 -2.68 10.20
CA ALA A 50 0.66 -1.24 10.03
C ALA A 50 -0.81 -0.88 10.32
N VAL A 51 -1.07 0.13 11.15
CA VAL A 51 -2.42 0.69 11.32
C VAL A 51 -2.65 1.77 10.27
N HIS A 52 -3.70 1.62 9.46
CA HIS A 52 -4.00 2.61 8.43
C HIS A 52 -5.00 3.66 8.93
N ARG A 53 -4.71 4.93 8.58
CA ARG A 53 -5.67 6.03 8.69
C ARG A 53 -6.28 6.31 7.32
N LEU A 54 -7.59 6.27 7.21
CA LEU A 54 -8.33 6.56 5.99
C LEU A 54 -9.02 7.92 6.07
N ALA A 55 -9.15 8.59 4.93
CA ALA A 55 -10.07 9.71 4.76
C ALA A 55 -11.31 9.17 4.04
N LEU A 56 -12.46 9.22 4.72
CA LEU A 56 -13.75 8.80 4.19
C LEU A 56 -14.57 10.03 3.83
N GLN A 57 -15.34 9.94 2.75
CA GLN A 57 -16.24 11.01 2.32
C GLN A 57 -17.65 10.47 2.17
N ASP A 58 -18.64 11.18 2.72
CA ASP A 58 -20.06 10.86 2.50
C ASP A 58 -20.58 11.38 1.14
N CYS A 59 -21.83 11.08 0.82
CA CYS A 59 -22.46 11.51 -0.43
C CYS A 59 -22.66 13.03 -0.56
N LYS A 60 -22.50 13.78 0.54
CA LYS A 60 -22.58 15.25 0.57
C LYS A 60 -21.19 15.91 0.54
N GLY A 61 -20.14 15.12 0.40
CA GLY A 61 -18.76 15.61 0.36
C GLY A 61 -18.13 15.80 1.75
N LYS A 62 -18.84 15.51 2.85
CA LYS A 62 -18.31 15.65 4.20
C LYS A 62 -17.24 14.59 4.45
N THR A 63 -16.06 15.04 4.87
CA THR A 63 -14.92 14.17 5.12
C THR A 63 -14.79 13.85 6.61
N VAL A 64 -14.45 12.60 6.92
CA VAL A 64 -14.13 12.12 8.27
C VAL A 64 -12.91 11.22 8.22
N TYR A 65 -12.10 11.23 9.27
CA TYR A 65 -11.00 10.28 9.39
C TYR A 65 -11.49 8.97 10.00
N ALA A 66 -10.86 7.88 9.59
CA ALA A 66 -11.11 6.57 10.13
C ALA A 66 -9.79 5.86 10.47
N VAL A 67 -9.81 5.05 11.52
CA VAL A 67 -8.65 4.28 11.98
C VAL A 67 -9.02 2.80 12.01
N GLU A 68 -8.15 1.98 11.43
CA GLU A 68 -8.26 0.53 11.44
C GLU A 68 -7.96 -0.04 12.84
N MET A 69 -9.00 -0.30 13.65
CA MET A 69 -8.82 -0.81 15.02
C MET A 69 -8.48 -2.30 15.07
N LYS A 70 -8.96 -3.06 14.08
CA LYS A 70 -8.67 -4.47 13.87
C LYS A 70 -8.27 -4.65 12.42
N ARG A 71 -7.33 -5.55 12.15
CA ARG A 71 -6.80 -5.80 10.81
C ARG A 71 -7.91 -6.12 9.82
N MET A 72 -7.89 -5.46 8.66
CA MET A 72 -8.75 -5.74 7.52
C MET A 72 -7.88 -5.84 6.26
N ASP A 73 -7.76 -7.02 5.67
CA ASP A 73 -6.80 -7.29 4.59
C ASP A 73 -6.98 -6.44 3.32
N ARG A 74 -8.21 -5.93 3.13
CA ARG A 74 -8.60 -5.04 2.03
C ARG A 74 -8.09 -3.61 2.21
N ILE A 75 -7.66 -3.23 3.41
CA ILE A 75 -7.07 -1.92 3.70
C ILE A 75 -5.56 -1.98 3.44
N GLY A 76 -5.08 -1.12 2.55
CA GLY A 76 -3.65 -0.97 2.32
C GLY A 76 -3.30 -0.14 1.09
N VAL A 77 -2.08 0.39 1.09
CA VAL A 77 -1.51 1.09 -0.07
C VAL A 77 -1.37 0.10 -1.24
N GLY A 78 -1.98 0.43 -2.38
CA GLY A 78 -2.00 -0.45 -3.55
C GLY A 78 -3.02 -1.60 -3.46
N ARG A 79 -3.78 -1.70 -2.37
CA ARG A 79 -4.91 -2.63 -2.22
C ARG A 79 -6.24 -1.92 -2.25
N THR A 80 -6.39 -0.88 -1.44
CA THR A 80 -7.61 -0.07 -1.38
C THR A 80 -7.62 0.90 -2.55
N ASN A 81 -8.73 0.92 -3.29
CA ASN A 81 -8.91 1.85 -4.38
C ASN A 81 -9.36 3.22 -3.87
N ILE A 82 -9.07 4.26 -4.65
CA ILE A 82 -9.54 5.61 -4.31
C ILE A 82 -10.99 5.74 -4.79
N GLY A 83 -11.86 6.21 -3.91
CA GLY A 83 -13.29 6.26 -4.15
C GLY A 83 -14.00 4.91 -3.98
N GLU A 84 -13.31 3.90 -3.44
CA GLU A 84 -13.91 2.62 -3.08
C GLU A 84 -15.04 2.82 -2.05
N LYS A 85 -16.18 2.14 -2.27
CA LYS A 85 -17.36 2.32 -1.44
C LYS A 85 -17.37 1.34 -0.28
N MET A 86 -17.81 1.85 0.86
CA MET A 86 -17.83 1.13 2.12
C MET A 86 -19.13 1.47 2.86
N LEU A 87 -19.74 0.45 3.46
CA LEU A 87 -20.91 0.57 4.32
C LEU A 87 -20.47 0.39 5.77
N LEU A 88 -20.78 1.39 6.59
CA LEU A 88 -20.63 1.32 8.04
C LEU A 88 -21.96 0.88 8.65
N ARG A 89 -21.96 -0.23 9.39
CA ARG A 89 -23.17 -0.76 10.03
C ARG A 89 -23.52 0.04 11.28
N ALA A 90 -24.78 -0.04 11.70
CA ALA A 90 -25.24 0.52 12.96
C ALA A 90 -24.38 -0.01 14.14
N GLY A 91 -24.07 0.88 15.08
CA GLY A 91 -23.15 0.60 16.19
C GLY A 91 -21.66 0.78 15.86
N THR A 92 -21.31 1.29 14.67
CA THR A 92 -19.92 1.71 14.40
C THR A 92 -19.54 2.85 15.35
N VAL A 93 -18.42 2.68 16.07
CA VAL A 93 -17.98 3.64 17.09
C VAL A 93 -17.27 4.82 16.46
N VAL A 94 -17.57 6.02 16.94
CA VAL A 94 -16.83 7.26 16.63
C VAL A 94 -16.23 7.79 17.92
N ALA A 95 -14.93 8.03 17.93
CA ALA A 95 -14.22 8.56 19.09
C ALA A 95 -13.22 9.62 18.65
N ARG A 96 -13.15 10.74 19.38
CA ARG A 96 -12.22 11.86 19.08
C ARG A 96 -12.27 12.31 17.61
N GLY A 97 -13.48 12.37 17.04
CA GLY A 97 -13.69 12.79 15.65
C GLY A 97 -13.24 11.79 14.58
N SER A 98 -12.89 10.56 14.96
CA SER A 98 -12.50 9.49 14.03
C SER A 98 -13.43 8.28 14.12
N VAL A 99 -13.71 7.66 12.98
CA VAL A 99 -14.45 6.39 12.89
C VAL A 99 -13.51 5.23 13.24
N LEU A 100 -13.92 4.38 14.16
CA LEU A 100 -13.16 3.22 14.60
C LEU A 100 -13.60 1.97 13.82
N LEU A 101 -12.82 1.61 12.79
CA LEU A 101 -13.18 0.53 11.88
C LEU A 101 -12.84 -0.84 12.46
N THR A 102 -13.79 -1.75 12.30
CA THR A 102 -13.69 -3.15 12.74
C THR A 102 -14.33 -4.05 11.68
N PRO A 103 -13.83 -5.28 11.48
CA PRO A 103 -14.33 -6.18 10.45
C PRO A 103 -15.81 -6.56 10.62
N ASP A 104 -16.34 -6.57 11.84
CA ASP A 104 -17.74 -6.91 12.10
C ASP A 104 -18.72 -5.78 11.74
N ARG A 105 -18.26 -4.52 11.70
CA ARG A 105 -19.13 -3.34 11.43
C ARG A 105 -18.86 -2.67 10.10
N THR A 106 -17.92 -3.17 9.31
CA THR A 106 -17.49 -2.52 8.07
C THR A 106 -17.59 -3.49 6.91
N VAL A 107 -18.35 -3.10 5.87
CA VAL A 107 -18.52 -3.88 4.65
C VAL A 107 -17.96 -3.09 3.47
N PHE A 108 -17.06 -3.69 2.72
CA PHE A 108 -16.54 -3.07 1.49
C PHE A 108 -17.40 -3.46 0.30
N LEU A 109 -18.01 -2.45 -0.33
CA LEU A 109 -18.83 -2.61 -1.53
C LEU A 109 -17.98 -2.59 -2.81
N GLY A 110 -16.76 -2.04 -2.75
CA GLY A 110 -15.84 -2.01 -3.87
C GLY A 110 -16.02 -0.83 -4.82
N GLY A 111 -15.56 -1.02 -6.05
CA GLY A 111 -15.47 0.02 -7.05
C GLY A 111 -14.28 0.96 -6.83
N LYS A 112 -14.16 1.93 -7.73
CA LYS A 112 -13.18 3.01 -7.69
C LYS A 112 -13.70 4.22 -8.48
N VAL A 113 -13.14 5.38 -8.21
CA VAL A 113 -13.32 6.57 -9.06
C VAL A 113 -12.05 6.73 -9.89
N GLU A 114 -12.10 6.35 -11.17
CA GLU A 114 -10.93 6.24 -12.05
C GLU A 114 -10.06 7.50 -12.02
N ALA A 115 -10.66 8.67 -12.31
CA ALA A 115 -9.95 9.94 -12.33
C ALA A 115 -9.21 10.25 -11.01
N TRP A 116 -9.80 9.89 -9.86
CA TRP A 116 -9.18 10.12 -8.56
C TRP A 116 -8.10 9.09 -8.26
N HIS A 117 -8.32 7.84 -8.64
CA HIS A 117 -7.39 6.76 -8.43
C HIS A 117 -6.11 6.96 -9.24
N ASP A 118 -6.23 7.30 -10.52
CA ASP A 118 -5.09 7.55 -11.41
C ASP A 118 -4.29 8.78 -10.94
N ALA A 119 -4.98 9.89 -10.63
CA ALA A 119 -4.35 11.08 -10.08
C ALA A 119 -3.66 10.80 -8.74
N TRP A 120 -4.22 9.92 -7.90
CA TRP A 120 -3.58 9.51 -6.66
C TRP A 120 -2.32 8.69 -6.93
N MET A 121 -2.42 7.63 -7.76
CA MET A 121 -1.35 6.68 -8.06
C MET A 121 -0.14 7.38 -8.69
N ASN A 122 -0.39 8.23 -9.68
CA ASN A 122 0.65 8.97 -10.39
C ASN A 122 1.31 10.03 -9.49
N GLY A 123 0.52 10.69 -8.63
CA GLY A 123 1.01 11.75 -7.75
C GLY A 123 1.60 11.30 -6.41
N ARG A 124 1.40 10.05 -5.98
CA ARG A 124 1.70 9.62 -4.59
C ARG A 124 3.17 9.81 -4.20
N LEU A 125 4.09 9.52 -5.10
CA LEU A 125 5.53 9.63 -4.83
C LEU A 125 5.95 11.09 -4.65
N ALA A 126 5.41 12.00 -5.48
CA ALA A 126 5.68 13.42 -5.36
C ALA A 126 5.18 13.98 -4.03
N ARG A 127 3.95 13.60 -3.62
CA ARG A 127 3.38 13.98 -2.32
C ARG A 127 4.22 13.47 -1.14
N LEU A 128 4.68 12.22 -1.22
CA LEU A 128 5.54 11.63 -0.18
C LEU A 128 6.88 12.37 -0.07
N LYS A 129 7.54 12.64 -1.20
CA LYS A 129 8.82 13.38 -1.21
C LYS A 129 8.66 14.80 -0.63
N ALA A 130 7.58 15.49 -0.98
CA ALA A 130 7.29 16.81 -0.43
C ALA A 130 7.08 16.77 1.09
N ALA A 131 6.34 15.78 1.61
CA ALA A 131 6.10 15.63 3.04
C ALA A 131 7.39 15.32 3.83
N VAL A 132 8.26 14.46 3.31
CA VAL A 132 9.53 14.09 3.98
C VAL A 132 10.56 15.22 3.89
N GLY A 133 10.59 15.98 2.80
CA GLY A 133 11.51 17.10 2.62
C GLY A 133 11.18 18.32 3.47
N ALA A 134 9.92 18.49 3.87
CA ALA A 134 9.48 19.63 4.69
C ALA A 134 9.85 19.51 6.18
N ASP A 135 10.16 18.31 6.66
CA ASP A 135 10.30 18.00 8.10
C ASP A 135 11.76 17.72 8.53
N ARG A 136 12.74 17.97 7.64
CA ARG A 136 14.17 17.87 7.98
C ARG A 136 14.65 19.23 8.52
N PRO A 137 15.01 19.36 9.81
CA PRO A 137 15.67 20.58 10.29
C PRO A 137 16.99 20.77 9.53
N GLN A 138 17.26 22.01 9.10
CA GLN A 138 18.54 22.38 8.48
C GLN A 138 19.67 22.38 9.49
#